data_AF-F2U6T8-F1
#
_entry.id   AF-F2U6T8-F1
#
_cell.length_a   1.000
_cell.length_b   1.000
_cell.length_c   1.000
_cell.angle_alpha   90.00
_cell.angle_beta   90.00
_cell.angle_gamma   90.00
#
_symmetry.space_group_name_H-M   'P 1'
#
loop_
_entity.id
_entity.type
_entity.pdbx_description
1 polymer ?
#
loop_
_entity_poly.entity_id
_entity_poly.type
_entity_poly.pdbx_seq_one_letter_code
_entity_poly.pdbx_strand_id
1 'polypeptide(L)'
;MDEADWTDVEPVMEEEGEDAACTILYTEEYKRAMGYYRALLKSGEVSQRALNLTTEIIAYNPAHYSVWHFRRKVLLELGADLHEELSYLEEVILDNPKNYQVWHHREKVVEHLGDASAEMEFTKASLSDDAKNYHAWTFRQWAMEKYNLFSKLRDGGLGFVDDLLQAALHGAEKQQHIDEGIKLCERLKEVDSVRSRYWDLVSRQLSSS
;
A
#
# COMPACT_ATOMS: atom_id res chain seq x y z
N MET A 1 -0.75 25.62 -4.26
CA MET A 1 -0.47 26.65 -3.25
C MET A 1 -0.85 28.07 -3.73
N ASP A 2 -1.63 28.84 -2.97
CA ASP A 2 -1.87 30.28 -3.23
C ASP A 2 -0.73 31.10 -2.61
N GLU A 3 -0.05 31.96 -3.38
CA GLU A 3 1.11 32.73 -2.92
C GLU A 3 0.77 33.74 -1.82
N ALA A 4 -0.50 34.17 -1.73
CA ALA A 4 -0.93 35.10 -0.68
C ALA A 4 -0.75 34.53 0.74
N ASP A 5 -0.94 33.22 0.91
CA ASP A 5 -0.89 32.52 2.20
C ASP A 5 0.52 32.31 2.76
N TRP A 6 1.56 32.69 2.00
CA TRP A 6 2.97 32.43 2.31
C TRP A 6 3.84 33.68 2.41
N THR A 7 3.22 34.86 2.38
CA THR A 7 3.94 36.15 2.43
C THR A 7 4.72 36.40 3.72
N ASP A 8 4.40 35.67 4.79
CA ASP A 8 5.05 35.73 6.10
C ASP A 8 6.18 34.69 6.28
N VAL A 9 6.41 33.81 5.31
CA VAL A 9 7.39 32.72 5.39
C VAL A 9 8.41 32.85 4.25
N GLU A 10 9.70 32.89 4.58
CA GLU A 10 10.75 32.79 3.57
C GLU A 10 11.10 31.30 3.33
N PRO A 11 11.02 30.78 2.09
CA PRO A 11 11.33 29.38 1.81
C PRO A 11 12.82 29.08 2.00
N VAL A 12 13.13 27.96 2.64
CA VAL A 12 14.51 27.50 2.85
C VAL A 12 14.91 26.57 1.71
N MET A 13 15.58 27.11 0.69
CA MET A 13 16.01 26.35 -0.48
C MET A 13 17.12 25.35 -0.14
N GLU A 14 17.20 24.28 -0.92
CA GLU A 14 18.28 23.31 -0.80
C GLU A 14 19.55 23.87 -1.41
N GLU A 15 20.63 23.92 -0.62
CA GLU A 15 21.95 24.28 -1.09
C GLU A 15 22.67 23.00 -1.52
N GLU A 16 22.60 22.66 -2.81
CA GLU A 16 23.42 21.59 -3.37
C GLU A 16 24.86 22.10 -3.60
N GLY A 17 25.85 21.31 -3.18
CA GLY A 17 27.26 21.64 -3.43
C GLY A 17 27.63 21.54 -4.91
N GLU A 18 28.68 22.25 -5.33
CA GLU A 18 29.13 22.33 -6.73
C GLU A 18 29.37 20.96 -7.41
N ASP A 19 29.69 19.92 -6.62
CA ASP A 19 29.96 18.55 -7.09
C ASP A 19 28.89 17.52 -6.66
N ALA A 20 27.64 17.96 -6.45
CA ALA A 20 26.56 17.06 -6.05
C ALA A 20 26.34 15.94 -7.08
N ALA A 21 26.50 14.68 -6.64
CA ALA A 21 26.19 13.50 -7.45
C ALA A 21 24.71 13.13 -7.30
N CYS A 22 24.11 12.61 -8.38
CA CYS A 22 22.70 12.17 -8.40
C CYS A 22 21.68 13.27 -8.11
N THR A 23 22.00 14.54 -8.40
CA THR A 23 21.03 15.65 -8.37
C THR A 23 19.81 15.31 -9.21
N ILE A 24 18.64 15.46 -8.60
CA ILE A 24 17.37 15.28 -9.27
C ILE A 24 16.91 16.65 -9.77
N LEU A 25 16.61 16.75 -11.06
CA LEU A 25 16.08 17.96 -11.68
C LEU A 25 14.59 18.12 -11.32
N TYR A 26 14.32 18.59 -10.10
CA TYR A 26 12.98 18.88 -9.63
C TYR A 26 12.34 20.05 -10.39
N THR A 27 11.02 20.04 -10.49
CA THR A 27 10.28 21.21 -10.99
C THR A 27 10.37 22.36 -9.98
N GLU A 28 10.21 23.59 -10.44
CA GLU A 28 10.27 24.76 -9.57
C GLU A 28 9.15 24.77 -8.52
N GLU A 29 7.99 24.20 -8.85
CA GLU A 29 6.89 24.00 -7.91
C GLU A 29 7.30 23.08 -6.75
N TYR A 30 7.90 21.93 -7.05
CA TYR A 30 8.34 20.99 -6.01
C TYR A 30 9.47 21.58 -5.16
N LYS A 31 10.46 22.24 -5.78
CA LYS A 31 11.55 22.92 -5.05
C LYS A 31 11.00 23.95 -4.07
N ARG A 32 10.04 24.75 -4.51
CA ARG A 32 9.38 25.77 -3.69
C ARG A 32 8.56 25.16 -2.56
N ALA A 33 7.75 24.13 -2.83
CA ALA A 33 7.00 23.41 -1.80
C ALA A 33 7.93 22.82 -0.73
N MET A 34 9.03 22.20 -1.16
CA MET A 34 10.06 21.70 -0.25
C MET A 34 10.77 22.81 0.53
N GLY A 35 10.97 23.98 -0.09
CA GLY A 35 11.53 25.15 0.57
C GLY A 35 10.65 25.66 1.72
N TYR A 36 9.35 25.79 1.47
CA TYR A 36 8.38 26.12 2.52
C TYR A 36 8.29 25.04 3.59
N TYR A 37 8.32 23.76 3.20
CA TYR A 37 8.30 22.65 4.15
C TYR A 37 9.50 22.71 5.11
N ARG A 38 10.70 22.99 4.60
CA ARG A 38 11.90 23.17 5.44
C ARG A 38 11.77 24.38 6.35
N ALA A 39 11.16 25.47 5.89
CA ALA A 39 10.89 26.65 6.71
C ALA A 39 9.93 26.34 7.87
N LEU A 40 8.80 25.68 7.58
CA LEU A 40 7.80 25.28 8.58
C LEU A 40 8.35 24.23 9.56
N LEU A 41 9.14 23.29 9.06
CA LEU A 41 9.82 22.29 9.90
C LEU A 41 10.76 22.96 10.90
N LYS A 42 11.51 23.99 10.46
CA LYS A 42 12.45 24.75 11.29
C LYS A 42 11.76 25.62 12.33
N SER A 43 10.65 26.28 11.97
CA SER A 43 9.85 27.06 12.92
C SER A 43 9.05 26.18 13.88
N GLY A 44 8.81 24.92 13.49
CA GLY A 44 7.94 24.00 14.22
C GLY A 44 6.46 24.36 14.08
N GLU A 45 6.09 25.07 13.01
CA GLU A 45 4.71 25.54 12.82
C GLU A 45 3.72 24.37 12.70
N VAL A 46 2.58 24.56 13.37
CA VAL A 46 1.45 23.62 13.39
C VAL A 46 0.22 24.40 12.94
N SER A 47 -0.19 24.19 11.69
CA SER A 47 -1.25 24.96 11.04
C SER A 47 -1.93 24.17 9.92
N GLN A 48 -3.13 24.60 9.52
CA GLN A 48 -3.83 23.98 8.39
C GLN A 48 -3.04 24.12 7.08
N ARG A 49 -2.35 25.25 6.87
CA ARG A 49 -1.47 25.43 5.69
C ARG A 49 -0.30 24.44 5.70
N ALA A 50 0.22 24.07 6.87
CA ALA A 50 1.24 23.03 6.97
C ALA A 50 0.68 21.67 6.53
N LEU A 51 -0.54 21.29 6.94
CA LEU A 51 -1.20 20.07 6.45
C LEU A 51 -1.39 20.10 4.93
N ASN A 52 -1.95 21.18 4.41
CA ASN A 52 -2.18 21.32 2.97
C ASN A 52 -0.88 21.23 2.17
N LEU A 53 0.21 21.84 2.67
CA LEU A 53 1.53 21.74 2.06
C LEU A 53 2.04 20.29 2.06
N THR A 54 1.87 19.55 3.15
CA THR A 54 2.27 18.13 3.17
C THR A 54 1.48 17.30 2.16
N THR A 55 0.18 17.57 1.97
CA THR A 55 -0.63 16.91 0.94
C THR A 55 -0.07 17.16 -0.47
N GLU A 56 0.30 18.42 -0.77
CA GLU A 56 0.91 18.78 -2.06
C GLU A 56 2.23 18.02 -2.27
N ILE A 57 3.12 18.00 -1.27
CA ILE A 57 4.42 17.31 -1.37
C ILE A 57 4.25 15.78 -1.49
N ILE A 58 3.30 15.19 -0.77
CA ILE A 58 3.00 13.75 -0.85
C ILE A 58 2.49 13.37 -2.24
N ALA A 59 1.71 14.23 -2.90
CA ALA A 59 1.26 13.98 -4.26
C ALA A 59 2.44 13.90 -5.26
N TYR A 60 3.52 14.66 -5.02
CA TYR A 60 4.75 14.54 -5.82
C TYR A 60 5.61 13.34 -5.42
N ASN A 61 5.76 13.08 -4.12
CA ASN A 61 6.61 12.02 -3.60
C ASN A 61 5.99 11.37 -2.34
N PRO A 62 5.14 10.35 -2.52
CA PRO A 62 4.51 9.66 -1.40
C PRO A 62 5.51 8.82 -0.59
N ALA A 63 6.74 8.60 -1.08
CA ALA A 63 7.79 7.89 -0.34
C ALA A 63 8.56 8.81 0.63
N HIS A 64 8.27 10.12 0.68
CA HIS A 64 9.00 11.07 1.52
C HIS A 64 8.67 10.91 3.01
N TYR A 65 9.41 10.04 3.70
CA TYR A 65 9.13 9.67 5.10
C TYR A 65 9.15 10.86 6.08
N SER A 66 10.02 11.85 5.90
CA SER A 66 10.08 13.04 6.78
C SER A 66 8.81 13.88 6.70
N VAL A 67 8.21 14.01 5.51
CA VAL A 67 6.95 14.75 5.30
C VAL A 67 5.80 14.02 6.00
N TRP A 68 5.74 12.69 5.91
CA TRP A 68 4.75 11.91 6.65
C TRP A 68 4.91 12.01 8.17
N HIS A 69 6.14 12.07 8.67
CA HIS A 69 6.41 12.29 10.08
C HIS A 69 5.92 13.68 10.53
N PHE A 70 6.26 14.71 9.77
CA PHE A 70 5.80 16.09 10.04
C PHE A 70 4.28 16.20 9.96
N ARG A 71 3.64 15.60 8.94
CA ARG A 71 2.18 15.54 8.81
C ARG A 71 1.53 14.95 10.05
N ARG A 72 2.00 13.80 10.56
CA ARG A 72 1.47 13.22 11.81
C ARG A 72 1.59 14.17 12.99
N LYS A 73 2.75 14.81 13.16
CA LYS A 73 2.94 15.80 14.23
C LYS A 73 1.87 16.90 14.14
N VAL A 74 1.70 17.47 12.95
CA VAL A 74 0.74 18.56 12.73
C VAL A 74 -0.70 18.10 12.95
N LEU A 75 -1.10 16.93 12.45
CA LEU A 75 -2.44 16.36 12.66
C LEU A 75 -2.78 16.24 14.15
N LEU A 76 -1.86 15.67 14.92
CA LEU A 76 -2.06 15.43 16.36
C LEU A 76 -2.06 16.72 17.17
N GLU A 77 -1.14 17.64 16.89
CA GLU A 77 -1.04 18.91 17.63
C GLU A 77 -2.16 19.89 17.26
N LEU A 78 -2.71 19.84 16.04
CA LEU A 78 -3.91 20.59 15.67
C LEU A 78 -5.20 20.00 16.24
N GLY A 79 -5.20 18.72 16.64
CA GLY A 79 -6.43 18.00 16.94
C GLY A 79 -7.33 17.86 15.71
N ALA A 80 -6.73 17.61 14.54
CA ALA A 80 -7.46 17.37 13.30
C ALA A 80 -8.30 16.09 13.38
N ASP A 81 -9.37 16.01 12.58
CA ASP A 81 -10.19 14.80 12.51
C ASP A 81 -9.41 13.67 11.80
N LEU A 82 -9.03 12.66 12.56
CA LEU A 82 -8.29 11.52 12.06
C LEU A 82 -9.14 10.59 11.19
N HIS A 83 -10.48 10.67 11.24
CA HIS A 83 -11.32 9.95 10.30
C HIS A 83 -11.25 10.56 8.89
N GLU A 84 -11.16 11.89 8.78
CA GLU A 84 -10.89 12.56 7.50
C GLU A 84 -9.51 12.16 6.96
N GLU A 85 -8.50 12.03 7.84
CA GLU A 85 -7.18 11.53 7.45
C GLU A 85 -7.23 10.08 6.95
N LEU A 86 -8.04 9.20 7.57
CA LEU A 86 -8.21 7.83 7.09
C LEU A 86 -8.86 7.78 5.69
N SER A 87 -9.79 8.69 5.38
CA SER A 87 -10.36 8.84 4.03
C SER A 87 -9.32 9.33 3.03
N TYR A 88 -8.51 10.33 3.39
CA TYR A 88 -7.39 10.77 2.55
C TYR A 88 -6.40 9.63 2.28
N LEU A 89 -6.04 8.86 3.30
CA LEU A 89 -5.10 7.74 3.14
C LEU A 89 -5.67 6.62 2.26
N GLU A 90 -6.98 6.40 2.25
CA GLU A 90 -7.60 5.43 1.35
C GLU A 90 -7.35 5.80 -0.11
N GLU A 91 -7.55 7.07 -0.49
CA GLU A 91 -7.23 7.58 -1.83
C GLU A 91 -5.74 7.43 -2.16
N VAL A 92 -4.86 7.82 -1.24
CA VAL A 92 -3.40 7.73 -1.46
C VAL A 92 -2.93 6.28 -1.60
N ILE A 93 -3.53 5.34 -0.86
CA ILE A 93 -3.20 3.90 -0.95
C ILE A 93 -3.68 3.30 -2.26
N LEU A 94 -4.85 3.70 -2.77
CA LEU A 94 -5.34 3.22 -4.07
C LEU A 94 -4.36 3.58 -5.18
N ASP A 95 -3.81 4.79 -5.17
CA ASP A 95 -2.81 5.24 -6.14
C ASP A 95 -1.41 4.67 -5.87
N ASN A 96 -1.09 4.36 -4.61
CA ASN A 96 0.24 3.96 -4.16
C ASN A 96 0.22 2.69 -3.28
N PRO A 97 -0.33 1.56 -3.76
CA PRO A 97 -0.64 0.41 -2.91
C PRO A 97 0.60 -0.32 -2.39
N LYS A 98 1.77 -0.02 -2.94
CA LYS A 98 3.08 -0.60 -2.56
C LYS A 98 4.00 0.39 -1.84
N ASN A 99 3.45 1.50 -1.34
CA ASN A 99 4.23 2.51 -0.63
C ASN A 99 4.24 2.27 0.88
N TYR A 100 5.42 1.97 1.43
CA TYR A 100 5.61 1.69 2.85
C TYR A 100 5.12 2.82 3.77
N GLN A 101 5.42 4.07 3.41
CA GLN A 101 5.15 5.22 4.27
C GLN A 101 3.64 5.45 4.45
N VAL A 102 2.83 5.22 3.41
CA VAL A 102 1.37 5.41 3.48
C VAL A 102 0.73 4.36 4.38
N TRP A 103 1.10 3.08 4.21
CA TRP A 103 0.61 1.99 5.08
C TRP A 103 1.03 2.19 6.54
N HIS A 104 2.28 2.58 6.77
CA HIS A 104 2.76 2.87 8.11
C HIS A 104 2.08 4.10 8.71
N HIS A 105 1.77 5.11 7.91
CA HIS A 105 1.04 6.27 8.38
C HIS A 105 -0.38 5.88 8.79
N ARG A 106 -1.10 5.09 8.00
CA ARG A 106 -2.42 4.54 8.34
C ARG A 106 -2.38 3.76 9.65
N GLU A 107 -1.37 2.91 9.84
CA GLU A 107 -1.14 2.18 11.09
C GLU A 107 -1.12 3.14 12.28
N LYS A 108 -0.32 4.21 12.21
CA LYS A 108 -0.22 5.20 13.29
C LYS A 108 -1.50 6.00 13.53
N VAL A 109 -2.26 6.32 12.48
CA VAL A 109 -3.55 6.98 12.63
C VAL A 109 -4.56 6.07 13.33
N VAL A 110 -4.64 4.80 12.91
CA VAL A 110 -5.50 3.79 13.56
C VAL A 110 -5.07 3.55 15.01
N GLU A 111 -3.77 3.49 15.31
CA GLU A 111 -3.27 3.38 16.69
C GLU A 111 -3.69 4.56 17.57
N HIS A 112 -3.67 5.77 17.02
CA HIS A 112 -4.04 6.97 17.76
C HIS A 112 -5.56 7.05 18.01
N LEU A 113 -6.36 6.70 17.00
CA LEU A 113 -7.81 6.60 17.13
C LEU A 113 -8.23 5.50 18.11
N GLY A 114 -7.45 4.41 18.19
CA GLY A 114 -7.83 3.23 18.95
C GLY A 114 -9.02 2.47 18.36
N ASP A 115 -9.38 2.75 17.11
CA ASP A 115 -10.48 2.12 16.39
C ASP A 115 -9.97 1.48 15.10
N ALA A 116 -10.11 0.16 15.00
CA ALA A 116 -9.77 -0.64 13.82
C ALA A 116 -11.02 -1.27 13.17
N SER A 117 -12.21 -0.73 13.42
CA SER A 117 -13.48 -1.28 12.95
C SER A 117 -13.57 -1.35 11.41
N ALA A 118 -13.00 -0.36 10.70
CA ALA A 118 -12.99 -0.29 9.23
C ALA A 118 -11.87 -1.11 8.57
N GLU A 119 -10.81 -1.46 9.30
CA GLU A 119 -9.56 -1.96 8.71
C GLU A 119 -9.70 -3.35 8.07
N MET A 120 -10.66 -4.15 8.53
CA MET A 120 -10.94 -5.48 7.94
C MET A 120 -11.62 -5.39 6.59
N GLU A 121 -12.54 -4.44 6.40
CA GLU A 121 -13.17 -4.21 5.09
C GLU A 121 -12.22 -3.46 4.16
N PHE A 122 -11.49 -2.46 4.67
CA PHE A 122 -10.47 -1.74 3.90
C PHE A 122 -9.42 -2.69 3.31
N THR A 123 -8.78 -3.52 4.14
CA THR A 123 -7.77 -4.47 3.65
C THR A 123 -8.37 -5.55 2.76
N LYS A 124 -9.64 -5.92 2.96
CA LYS A 124 -10.35 -6.83 2.06
C LYS A 124 -10.53 -6.21 0.67
N ALA A 125 -10.90 -4.93 0.58
CA ALA A 125 -10.96 -4.22 -0.69
C ALA A 125 -9.59 -4.18 -1.37
N SER A 126 -8.53 -3.75 -0.66
CA SER A 126 -7.17 -3.71 -1.22
C SER A 126 -6.66 -5.08 -1.70
N LEU A 127 -7.00 -6.16 -0.98
CA LEU A 127 -6.61 -7.53 -1.34
C LEU A 127 -7.51 -8.14 -2.42
N SER A 128 -8.70 -7.60 -2.66
CA SER A 128 -9.53 -7.99 -3.80
C SER A 128 -8.94 -7.47 -5.10
N ASP A 129 -8.31 -6.28 -5.06
CA ASP A 129 -7.60 -5.69 -6.20
C ASP A 129 -6.22 -6.31 -6.43
N ASP A 130 -5.42 -6.51 -5.36
CA ASP A 130 -4.14 -7.23 -5.40
C ASP A 130 -4.03 -8.21 -4.23
N ALA A 131 -4.45 -9.46 -4.47
CA ALA A 131 -4.43 -10.54 -3.48
C ALA A 131 -3.02 -10.88 -2.96
N LYS A 132 -1.96 -10.44 -3.64
CA LYS A 132 -0.56 -10.67 -3.25
C LYS A 132 0.08 -9.43 -2.61
N ASN A 133 -0.68 -8.36 -2.36
CA ASN A 133 -0.15 -7.15 -1.74
C ASN A 133 0.36 -7.43 -0.32
N TYR A 134 1.69 -7.46 -0.19
CA TYR A 134 2.38 -7.73 1.07
C TYR A 134 2.06 -6.69 2.15
N HIS A 135 1.93 -5.41 1.79
CA HIS A 135 1.63 -4.34 2.74
C HIS A 135 0.21 -4.48 3.29
N ALA A 136 -0.78 -4.76 2.43
CA ALA A 136 -2.15 -4.99 2.85
C ALA A 136 -2.26 -6.20 3.79
N TRP A 137 -1.59 -7.32 3.47
CA TRP A 137 -1.55 -8.49 4.35
C TRP A 137 -0.86 -8.22 5.69
N THR A 138 0.27 -7.53 5.67
CA THR A 138 1.02 -7.20 6.89
C THR A 138 0.21 -6.29 7.80
N PHE A 139 -0.40 -5.25 7.23
CA PHE A 139 -1.28 -4.33 7.94
C PHE A 139 -2.53 -5.06 8.50
N ARG A 140 -3.15 -5.94 7.71
CA ARG A 140 -4.29 -6.76 8.15
C ARG A 140 -3.93 -7.63 9.36
N GLN A 141 -2.79 -8.32 9.31
CA GLN A 141 -2.31 -9.17 10.42
C GLN A 141 -2.06 -8.33 11.68
N TRP A 142 -1.35 -7.21 11.53
CA TRP A 142 -1.11 -6.28 12.64
C TRP A 142 -2.41 -5.80 13.30
N ALA A 143 -3.40 -5.36 12.51
CA ALA A 143 -4.68 -4.89 13.04
C ALA A 143 -5.45 -6.02 13.74
N MET A 144 -5.42 -7.23 13.18
CA MET A 144 -6.04 -8.41 13.80
C MET A 144 -5.42 -8.76 15.15
N GLU A 145 -4.10 -8.74 15.24
CA GLU A 145 -3.36 -9.05 16.48
C GLU A 145 -3.58 -7.96 17.53
N LYS A 146 -3.36 -6.69 17.17
CA LYS A 146 -3.42 -5.57 18.10
C LYS A 146 -4.82 -5.37 18.72
N TYR A 147 -5.87 -5.58 17.92
CA TYR A 147 -7.25 -5.37 18.35
C TYR A 147 -8.03 -6.66 18.62
N ASN A 148 -7.33 -7.82 18.67
CA ASN A 148 -7.91 -9.14 18.92
C ASN A 148 -9.12 -9.46 18.02
N LEU A 149 -9.06 -9.07 16.73
CA LEU A 149 -10.19 -9.22 15.80
C LEU A 149 -10.40 -10.68 15.36
N PHE A 150 -9.42 -11.55 15.63
CA PHE A 150 -9.51 -12.98 15.31
C PHE A 150 -10.73 -13.65 15.95
N SER A 151 -11.07 -13.31 17.20
CA SER A 151 -12.23 -13.88 17.89
C SER A 151 -13.55 -13.45 17.25
N LYS A 152 -13.63 -12.19 16.79
CA LYS A 152 -14.81 -11.65 16.09
C LYS A 152 -14.99 -12.31 14.71
N LEU A 153 -13.90 -12.63 14.02
CA LEU A 153 -13.93 -13.34 12.74
C LEU A 153 -14.27 -14.83 12.90
N ARG A 154 -13.93 -15.47 14.02
CA ARG A 154 -14.30 -16.88 14.25
C ARG A 154 -15.81 -17.11 14.28
N ASP A 155 -16.57 -16.14 14.76
CA ASP A 155 -18.03 -16.21 14.83
C ASP A 155 -18.72 -15.77 13.50
N GLY A 156 -17.96 -15.18 12.56
CA GLY A 156 -18.43 -14.67 11.27
C GLY A 156 -17.74 -15.24 10.02
N GLY A 157 -16.77 -16.15 10.19
CA GLY A 157 -16.15 -16.94 9.13
C GLY A 157 -14.70 -16.54 8.76
N LEU A 158 -13.87 -17.57 8.59
CA LEU A 158 -12.68 -17.57 7.71
C LEU A 158 -13.05 -17.31 6.24
N GLY A 159 -14.31 -17.01 5.94
CA GLY A 159 -14.89 -16.91 4.61
C GLY A 159 -14.09 -16.03 3.66
N PHE A 160 -13.55 -14.89 4.11
CA PHE A 160 -12.72 -14.07 3.22
C PHE A 160 -11.42 -14.77 2.78
N VAL A 161 -10.75 -15.50 3.67
CA VAL A 161 -9.54 -16.26 3.31
C VAL A 161 -9.91 -17.43 2.43
N ASP A 162 -11.02 -18.11 2.73
CA ASP A 162 -11.55 -19.20 1.89
C ASP A 162 -11.95 -18.69 0.49
N ASP A 163 -12.58 -17.53 0.39
CA ASP A 163 -12.96 -16.86 -0.86
C ASP A 163 -11.73 -16.49 -1.68
N LEU A 164 -10.69 -15.93 -1.03
CA LEU A 164 -9.42 -15.64 -1.70
C LEU A 164 -8.70 -16.91 -2.14
N LEU A 165 -8.70 -17.97 -1.33
CA LEU A 165 -8.13 -19.26 -1.70
C LEU A 165 -8.89 -19.88 -2.87
N GLN A 166 -10.22 -19.84 -2.85
CA GLN A 166 -11.05 -20.30 -3.96
C GLN A 166 -10.78 -19.47 -5.21
N ALA A 167 -10.78 -18.13 -5.14
CA ALA A 167 -10.48 -17.27 -6.27
C ALA A 167 -9.07 -17.53 -6.84
N ALA A 168 -8.07 -17.70 -5.99
CA ALA A 168 -6.70 -18.04 -6.40
C ALA A 168 -6.61 -19.45 -7.00
N LEU A 169 -7.35 -20.42 -6.47
CA LEU A 169 -7.45 -21.78 -7.00
C LEU A 169 -8.28 -21.84 -8.31
N HIS A 170 -9.17 -20.88 -8.56
CA HIS A 170 -10.02 -20.79 -9.75
C HIS A 170 -9.47 -19.82 -10.83
N GLY A 171 -8.31 -19.19 -10.59
CA GLY A 171 -7.68 -18.27 -11.56
C GLY A 171 -7.18 -18.97 -12.84
N ALA A 172 -7.29 -18.28 -13.98
CA ALA A 172 -6.97 -18.75 -15.34
C ALA A 172 -5.58 -19.40 -15.50
N GLU A 173 -4.60 -19.05 -14.65
CA GLU A 173 -3.26 -19.65 -14.63
C GLU A 173 -3.31 -21.14 -14.27
N LYS A 174 -4.22 -21.59 -13.39
CA LYS A 174 -4.31 -23.02 -13.03
C LYS A 174 -4.81 -23.85 -14.21
N GLN A 175 -5.85 -23.39 -14.92
CA GLN A 175 -6.33 -24.12 -16.10
C GLN A 175 -5.28 -24.13 -17.21
N GLN A 176 -4.59 -23.00 -17.44
CA GLN A 176 -3.51 -22.95 -18.42
C GLN A 176 -2.36 -23.90 -18.05
N HIS A 177 -1.94 -23.95 -16.78
CA HIS A 177 -0.88 -24.85 -16.33
C HIS A 177 -1.31 -26.32 -16.30
N ILE A 178 -2.59 -26.60 -16.03
CA ILE A 178 -3.17 -27.94 -16.17
C ILE A 178 -3.16 -28.34 -17.65
N ASP A 179 -3.60 -27.47 -18.56
CA ASP A 179 -3.63 -27.72 -20.01
C ASP A 179 -2.22 -27.91 -20.58
N GLU A 180 -1.25 -27.11 -20.13
CA GLU A 180 0.17 -27.25 -20.47
C GLU A 180 0.75 -28.56 -19.92
N GLY A 181 0.41 -28.93 -18.69
CA GLY A 181 0.80 -30.19 -18.06
C GLY A 181 0.24 -31.41 -18.79
N ILE A 182 -1.02 -31.35 -19.23
CA ILE A 182 -1.67 -32.38 -20.05
C ILE A 182 -0.95 -32.51 -21.41
N LYS A 183 -0.71 -31.40 -22.11
CA LYS A 183 0.04 -31.38 -23.39
C LYS A 183 1.45 -31.94 -23.24
N LEU A 184 2.12 -31.66 -22.13
CA LEU A 184 3.44 -32.20 -21.85
C LEU A 184 3.39 -33.72 -21.64
N CYS A 185 2.39 -34.22 -20.92
CA CYS A 185 2.20 -35.66 -20.74
C CYS A 185 1.95 -36.37 -22.08
N GLU A 186 1.18 -35.77 -23.00
CA GLU A 186 0.96 -36.31 -24.35
C GLU A 186 2.27 -36.42 -25.13
N ARG A 187 3.10 -35.37 -25.12
CA ARG A 187 4.42 -35.38 -25.77
C ARG A 187 5.38 -36.40 -25.14
N LEU A 188 5.35 -36.54 -23.82
CA LEU A 188 6.20 -37.51 -23.11
C LEU A 188 5.80 -38.96 -23.40
N LYS A 189 4.54 -39.24 -23.76
CA LYS A 189 4.12 -40.59 -24.21
C LYS A 189 4.76 -41.01 -25.53
N GLU A 190 5.02 -40.06 -26.42
CA GLU A 190 5.66 -40.31 -27.72
C GLU A 190 7.15 -40.61 -27.55
N VAL A 191 7.80 -39.98 -26.58
CA VAL A 191 9.25 -40.08 -26.33
C VAL A 191 9.60 -41.18 -25.33
N ASP A 192 8.79 -41.37 -24.28
CA ASP A 192 8.93 -42.43 -23.26
C ASP A 192 7.77 -43.44 -23.39
N SER A 193 7.86 -44.26 -24.43
CA SER A 193 6.86 -45.30 -24.73
C SER A 193 6.75 -46.37 -23.64
N VAL A 194 7.82 -46.59 -22.86
CA VAL A 194 7.85 -47.55 -21.74
C VAL A 194 6.91 -47.10 -20.61
N ARG A 195 6.83 -45.79 -20.34
CA ARG A 195 5.95 -45.22 -19.30
C ARG A 195 4.67 -44.60 -19.86
N SER A 196 4.29 -44.92 -21.09
CA SER A 196 3.10 -44.34 -21.74
C SER A 196 1.82 -44.43 -20.90
N ARG A 197 1.57 -45.57 -20.24
CA ARG A 197 0.42 -45.77 -19.35
C ARG A 197 0.48 -44.93 -18.06
N TYR A 198 1.67 -44.61 -17.59
CA TYR A 198 1.89 -43.76 -16.42
C TYR A 198 1.58 -42.29 -16.77
N TRP A 199 2.05 -41.81 -17.93
CA TRP A 199 1.72 -40.47 -18.41
C TRP A 199 0.23 -40.30 -18.71
N ASP A 200 -0.46 -41.35 -19.18
CA ASP A 200 -1.93 -41.37 -19.29
C ASP A 200 -2.63 -41.22 -17.93
N LEU A 201 -2.12 -41.88 -16.90
CA LEU A 201 -2.68 -41.79 -15.55
C LEU A 201 -2.50 -40.38 -14.98
N VAL A 202 -1.30 -39.81 -15.11
CA VAL A 202 -0.97 -38.46 -14.63
C VAL A 202 -1.81 -37.40 -15.36
N SER A 203 -1.96 -37.51 -16.68
CA SER A 203 -2.81 -36.62 -17.47
C SER A 203 -4.27 -36.62 -16.99
N ARG A 204 -4.85 -37.80 -16.74
CA ARG A 204 -6.23 -37.91 -16.21
C ARG A 204 -6.40 -37.33 -14.81
N GLN A 205 -5.38 -37.45 -13.95
CA GLN A 205 -5.39 -36.84 -12.62
C GLN A 205 -5.35 -35.31 -12.71
N LEU A 206 -4.56 -34.77 -13.65
CA LEU A 206 -4.53 -33.33 -13.93
C LEU A 206 -5.86 -32.81 -14.48
N SER A 207 -6.56 -33.57 -15.33
CA SER A 207 -7.88 -33.18 -15.86
C SER A 207 -9.04 -33.23 -14.86
N SER A 208 -8.84 -33.81 -13.68
CA SER A 208 -9.87 -33.95 -12.64
C SER A 208 -9.66 -33.02 -11.42
N SER A 209 -8.66 -32.13 -11.50
CA SER A 209 -8.24 -31.19 -10.45
C SER A 209 -8.63 -29.75 -10.77
#